data_AF-A0A1W7R7C2-F1
#
_entry.id   AF-A0A1W7R7C2-F1
#
_cell.length_a   1.000
_cell.length_b   1.000
_cell.length_c   1.000
_cell.angle_alpha   90.00
_cell.angle_beta   90.00
_cell.angle_gamma   90.00
#
_symmetry.space_group_name_H-M   'P 1'
#
loop_
_entity.id
_entity.type
_entity.pdbx_description
1 polymer ?
#
loop_
_entity_poly.entity_id
_entity_poly.type
_entity_poly.pdbx_seq_one_letter_code
_entity_poly.pdbx_strand_id
1 'polypeptide(L)'
;MNKFYAIFMLIILIALTVEPGHGIKCYNCDSTSNQDCTEITKNSGIVAETCTPSIMASTTGNWLADLTRIEYFGGAEITVPMVCQKIVATNENGDTMTYRGCQLDGGKTDPCQIAFGKAKLQRGVSIEHCSICKDDECNGAFSTIWGSREDREEQLRKQV
;
A
#
# COMPACT_ATOMS: atom_id res chain seq x y z
N MET A 1 49.62 -16.37 -0.53
CA MET A 1 48.73 -15.94 0.58
C MET A 1 48.12 -14.56 0.35
N ASN A 2 48.85 -13.54 -0.13
CA ASN A 2 48.29 -12.18 -0.33
C ASN A 2 47.15 -12.08 -1.36
N LYS A 3 47.13 -12.92 -2.41
CA LYS A 3 46.09 -12.87 -3.45
C LYS A 3 44.71 -13.32 -2.92
N PHE A 4 44.67 -14.29 -2.01
CA PHE A 4 43.42 -14.76 -1.40
C PHE A 4 42.83 -13.72 -0.44
N TYR A 5 43.68 -13.04 0.33
CA TYR A 5 43.26 -11.93 1.19
C TYR A 5 42.68 -10.76 0.39
N ALA A 6 43.31 -10.41 -0.73
CA ALA A 6 42.82 -9.34 -1.61
C ALA A 6 41.43 -9.68 -2.20
N ILE A 7 41.21 -10.92 -2.65
CA ILE A 7 39.91 -11.36 -3.17
C ILE A 7 38.85 -11.36 -2.07
N PHE A 8 39.19 -11.83 -0.86
CA PHE A 8 38.26 -11.86 0.26
C PHE A 8 37.83 -10.45 0.70
N MET A 9 38.77 -9.51 0.78
CA MET A 9 38.47 -8.10 1.07
C MET A 9 37.60 -7.45 -0.02
N LEU A 10 37.82 -7.82 -1.29
CA LEU A 10 37.01 -7.33 -2.41
C LEU A 10 35.55 -7.83 -2.32
N ILE A 11 35.33 -9.09 -1.95
CA ILE A 11 33.99 -9.68 -1.78
C ILE A 11 33.24 -8.99 -0.63
N ILE A 12 33.92 -8.70 0.49
CA ILE A 12 33.32 -7.97 1.62
C ILE A 12 32.91 -6.56 1.18
N LEU A 13 33.75 -5.86 0.43
CA LEU A 13 33.43 -4.53 -0.11
C LEU A 13 32.21 -4.56 -1.03
N ILE A 14 32.10 -5.54 -1.94
CA ILE A 14 30.95 -5.68 -2.83
C ILE A 14 29.68 -5.98 -2.03
N ALA A 15 29.75 -6.88 -1.04
CA ALA A 15 28.61 -7.21 -0.18
C ALA A 15 28.09 -5.99 0.61
N LEU A 16 28.98 -5.07 1.01
CA LEU A 16 28.61 -3.82 1.67
C LEU A 16 28.00 -2.77 0.72
N THR A 17 28.21 -2.90 -0.60
CA THR A 17 27.59 -2.02 -1.62
C THR A 17 26.26 -2.55 -2.14
N VAL A 18 25.85 -3.76 -1.76
CA VAL A 18 24.50 -4.25 -2.05
C VAL A 18 23.55 -3.56 -1.08
N GLU A 19 23.13 -2.35 -1.46
CA GLU A 19 21.95 -1.76 -0.83
C GLU A 19 20.77 -2.69 -1.12
N PRO A 20 20.05 -3.20 -0.10
CA PRO A 20 18.76 -3.80 -0.36
C PRO A 20 17.94 -2.75 -1.11
N GLY A 21 17.58 -3.05 -2.36
CA GLY A 21 16.90 -2.10 -3.24
C GLY A 21 15.80 -1.40 -2.46
N HIS A 22 15.79 -0.07 -2.50
CA HIS A 22 14.99 0.84 -1.67
C HIS A 22 13.49 0.49 -1.70
N GLY A 23 13.10 -0.52 -0.91
CA GLY A 23 11.74 -0.96 -0.74
C GLY A 23 11.12 -0.21 0.43
N ILE A 24 10.12 0.60 0.13
CA ILE A 24 9.25 1.23 1.13
C ILE A 24 8.60 0.16 2.02
N LYS A 25 8.38 0.46 3.29
CA LYS A 25 7.64 -0.41 4.22
C LYS A 25 6.18 -0.01 4.27
N CYS A 26 5.28 -0.95 4.06
CA CYS A 26 3.84 -0.69 4.07
C CYS A 26 3.12 -1.72 4.94
N TYR A 27 1.99 -1.32 5.52
CA TYR A 27 1.06 -2.29 6.07
C TYR A 27 0.43 -3.10 4.93
N ASN A 28 0.43 -4.42 5.09
CA ASN A 28 -0.12 -5.36 4.12
C ASN A 28 -1.18 -6.24 4.81
N CYS A 29 -2.45 -5.86 4.70
CA CYS A 29 -3.54 -6.51 5.41
C CYS A 29 -4.88 -6.22 4.74
N ASP A 30 -5.90 -7.02 5.12
CA ASP A 30 -7.29 -6.74 4.79
C ASP A 30 -8.18 -6.90 6.03
N SER A 31 -9.26 -6.12 6.09
CA SER A 31 -10.15 -6.11 7.26
C SER A 31 -11.09 -7.31 7.35
N THR A 32 -11.14 -8.19 6.33
CA THR A 32 -11.94 -9.41 6.37
C THR A 32 -11.21 -10.55 7.09
N SER A 33 -9.88 -10.59 6.96
CA SER A 33 -9.01 -11.53 7.67
C SER A 33 -8.54 -11.01 9.03
N ASN A 34 -8.31 -9.70 9.16
CA ASN A 34 -7.91 -9.05 10.40
C ASN A 34 -8.62 -7.71 10.59
N GLN A 35 -9.58 -7.64 11.52
CA GLN A 35 -10.40 -6.44 11.76
C GLN A 35 -9.56 -5.20 12.13
N ASP A 36 -8.39 -5.38 12.75
CA ASP A 36 -7.49 -4.27 13.10
C ASP A 36 -6.88 -3.59 11.87
N CYS A 37 -6.98 -4.20 10.68
CA CYS A 37 -6.57 -3.56 9.43
C CYS A 37 -7.44 -2.35 9.07
N THR A 38 -8.67 -2.29 9.58
CA THR A 38 -9.55 -1.13 9.42
C THR A 38 -8.87 0.12 9.94
N GLU A 39 -8.31 0.04 11.15
CA GLU A 39 -7.56 1.13 11.77
C GLU A 39 -6.35 0.61 12.54
N ILE A 40 -5.16 0.94 12.04
CA ILE A 40 -3.91 0.47 12.62
C ILE A 40 -3.65 1.24 13.92
N THR A 41 -3.84 0.54 15.04
CA THR A 41 -3.49 1.04 16.37
C THR A 41 -2.16 0.44 16.84
N LYS A 42 -1.55 1.03 17.88
CA LYS A 42 -0.30 0.49 18.47
C LYS A 42 -0.41 -0.95 18.97
N ASN A 43 -1.63 -1.46 19.20
CA ASN A 43 -1.89 -2.78 19.75
C ASN A 43 -2.37 -3.81 18.70
N SER A 44 -2.46 -3.44 17.43
CA SER A 44 -3.02 -4.31 16.38
C SER A 44 -2.16 -5.55 16.08
N GLY A 45 -0.89 -5.55 16.50
CA GLY A 45 0.07 -6.59 16.14
C GLY A 45 0.42 -6.62 14.64
N ILE A 46 -0.12 -5.70 13.83
CA ILE A 46 0.16 -5.60 12.40
C ILE A 46 1.49 -4.86 12.23
N VAL A 47 2.45 -5.52 11.59
CA VAL A 47 3.79 -4.99 11.33
C VAL A 47 3.91 -4.65 9.85
N ALA A 48 4.53 -3.52 9.53
CA ALA A 48 4.79 -3.14 8.15
C ALA A 48 5.88 -4.03 7.53
N GLU A 49 5.67 -4.43 6.29
CA GLU A 49 6.57 -5.28 5.53
C GLU A 49 7.28 -4.46 4.46
N THR A 50 8.54 -4.78 4.18
CA THR A 50 9.25 -4.19 3.04
C THR A 50 8.61 -4.65 1.75
N CYS A 51 8.16 -3.71 0.92
CA CYS A 51 7.56 -4.00 -0.36
C CYS A 51 8.57 -4.66 -1.30
N THR A 52 8.18 -5.82 -1.82
CA THR A 52 8.92 -6.56 -2.84
C THR A 52 7.93 -7.10 -3.87
N PRO A 53 8.40 -7.51 -5.06
CA PRO A 53 7.52 -8.11 -6.06
C PRO A 53 6.80 -9.37 -5.53
N SER A 54 7.42 -10.13 -4.63
CA SER A 54 6.80 -11.29 -4.01
C SER A 54 5.67 -10.92 -3.05
N ILE A 55 5.83 -9.86 -2.25
CA ILE A 55 4.78 -9.35 -1.35
C ILE A 55 3.58 -8.85 -2.16
N MET A 56 3.83 -8.08 -3.23
CA MET A 56 2.76 -7.64 -4.14
C MET A 56 1.99 -8.81 -4.75
N ALA A 57 2.69 -9.85 -5.22
CA ALA A 57 2.05 -11.04 -5.79
C ALA A 57 1.25 -11.84 -4.75
N SER A 58 1.71 -11.88 -3.49
CA SER A 58 1.06 -12.61 -2.40
C SER A 58 -0.27 -11.99 -1.96
N THR A 59 -0.55 -10.76 -2.38
CA THR A 59 -1.75 -10.02 -1.95
C THR A 59 -3.01 -10.42 -2.72
N THR A 60 -3.01 -11.64 -3.25
CA THR A 60 -4.06 -12.23 -4.07
C THR A 60 -4.92 -13.17 -3.23
N GLY A 61 -6.22 -12.90 -3.10
CA GLY A 61 -7.12 -13.79 -2.35
C GLY A 61 -8.40 -13.15 -1.80
N ASN A 62 -8.48 -11.82 -1.70
CA ASN A 62 -9.70 -11.11 -1.32
C ASN A 62 -10.48 -10.62 -2.56
N TRP A 63 -11.78 -10.32 -2.40
CA TRP A 63 -12.65 -9.89 -3.51
C TRP A 63 -12.23 -8.55 -4.14
N LEU A 64 -11.36 -7.79 -3.48
CA LEU A 64 -10.80 -6.52 -3.97
C LEU A 64 -9.47 -6.68 -4.70
N ALA A 65 -8.89 -7.89 -4.69
CA ALA A 65 -7.64 -8.19 -5.38
C ALA A 65 -7.71 -7.84 -6.88
N ASP A 66 -8.89 -7.97 -7.48
CA ASP A 66 -9.10 -7.60 -8.89
C ASP A 66 -9.03 -6.09 -9.12
N LEU A 67 -9.43 -5.26 -8.14
CA LEU A 67 -9.33 -3.80 -8.23
C LEU A 67 -7.89 -3.31 -8.01
N THR A 68 -7.15 -3.98 -7.12
CA THR A 68 -5.79 -3.58 -6.72
C THR A 68 -4.72 -4.16 -7.64
N ARG A 69 -5.00 -5.22 -8.40
CA ARG A 69 -4.04 -5.79 -9.35
C ARG A 69 -3.85 -4.87 -10.55
N ILE A 70 -2.70 -4.24 -10.66
CA ILE A 70 -2.28 -3.61 -11.92
C ILE A 70 -1.55 -4.69 -12.72
N GLU A 71 -2.09 -5.07 -13.87
CA GLU A 71 -1.41 -6.01 -14.76
C GLU A 71 -0.17 -5.35 -15.33
N TYR A 72 1.00 -5.87 -14.97
CA TYR A 72 2.26 -5.41 -15.52
C TYR A 72 2.54 -6.17 -16.83
N PHE A 73 2.47 -5.46 -17.96
CA PHE A 73 2.87 -5.99 -19.26
C PHE A 73 4.40 -5.94 -19.40
N GLY A 74 5.06 -7.04 -19.02
CA GLY A 74 6.35 -7.46 -19.60
C GLY A 74 7.64 -6.85 -19.03
N GLY A 75 8.54 -7.74 -18.60
CA GLY A 75 9.96 -7.45 -18.35
C GLY A 75 10.43 -8.00 -17.00
N ALA A 76 11.52 -8.77 -17.01
CA ALA A 76 12.10 -9.44 -15.84
C ALA A 76 12.62 -8.50 -14.72
N GLU A 77 12.49 -7.18 -14.91
CA GLU A 77 12.92 -6.16 -13.95
C GLU A 77 11.82 -5.11 -13.79
N ILE A 78 11.30 -4.96 -12.57
CA ILE A 78 10.41 -3.86 -12.19
C ILE A 78 11.31 -2.68 -11.83
N THR A 79 11.49 -1.75 -12.77
CA THR A 79 12.21 -0.48 -12.53
C THR A 79 11.32 0.61 -11.95
N VAL A 80 10.04 0.29 -11.74
CA VAL A 80 9.02 1.21 -11.24
C VAL A 80 9.08 1.26 -9.71
N PRO A 81 9.17 2.45 -9.08
CA PRO A 81 9.14 2.59 -7.63
C PRO A 81 7.87 1.95 -7.03
N MET A 82 7.97 1.44 -5.81
CA MET A 82 6.80 0.96 -5.06
C MET A 82 6.25 2.06 -4.16
N VAL A 83 4.95 2.00 -3.91
CA VAL A 83 4.20 2.90 -3.04
C VAL A 83 3.29 2.09 -2.12
N CYS A 84 2.95 2.66 -0.97
CA CYS A 84 1.90 2.09 -0.13
C CYS A 84 0.53 2.51 -0.65
N GLN A 85 -0.43 1.59 -0.64
CA GLN A 85 -1.82 1.82 -1.02
C GLN A 85 -2.75 1.52 0.16
N LYS A 86 -3.83 2.31 0.27
CA LYS A 86 -4.99 2.04 1.12
C LYS A 86 -6.25 2.16 0.28
N ILE A 87 -7.14 1.18 0.36
CA ILE A 87 -8.46 1.21 -0.28
C ILE A 87 -9.52 0.86 0.77
N VAL A 88 -10.61 1.61 0.79
CA VAL A 88 -11.85 1.27 1.49
C VAL A 88 -12.93 1.13 0.43
N ALA A 89 -13.55 -0.04 0.34
CA ALA A 89 -14.56 -0.32 -0.65
C ALA A 89 -15.69 -1.17 -0.08
N THR A 90 -16.88 -0.97 -0.62
CA THR A 90 -18.10 -1.67 -0.25
C THR A 90 -18.59 -2.48 -1.44
N ASN A 91 -18.91 -3.76 -1.22
CA ASN A 91 -19.40 -4.68 -2.24
C ASN A 91 -20.93 -4.58 -2.43
N GLU A 92 -21.47 -5.41 -3.33
CA GLU A 92 -22.90 -5.40 -3.65
C GLU A 92 -23.82 -5.85 -2.50
N ASN A 93 -23.26 -6.59 -1.53
CA ASN A 93 -23.95 -7.04 -0.33
C ASN A 93 -23.93 -5.98 0.79
N GLY A 94 -23.20 -4.87 0.59
CA GLY A 94 -23.01 -3.83 1.59
C GLY A 94 -21.84 -4.10 2.56
N ASP A 95 -20.99 -5.10 2.29
CA ASP A 95 -19.82 -5.38 3.12
C ASP A 95 -18.70 -4.41 2.77
N THR A 96 -18.25 -3.64 3.76
CA THR A 96 -17.10 -2.73 3.64
C THR A 96 -15.82 -3.44 4.02
N MET A 97 -14.80 -3.32 3.16
CA MET A 97 -13.46 -3.83 3.39
C MET A 97 -12.42 -2.71 3.29
N THR A 98 -11.53 -2.66 4.28
CA THR A 98 -10.28 -1.90 4.20
C THR A 98 -9.16 -2.83 3.76
N TYR A 99 -8.44 -2.44 2.73
CA TYR A 99 -7.27 -3.11 2.22
C TYR A 99 -6.07 -2.15 2.28
N ARG A 100 -4.94 -2.64 2.76
CA ARG A 100 -3.66 -1.92 2.81
C ARG A 100 -2.62 -2.83 2.18
N GLY A 101 -1.75 -2.31 1.31
CA GLY A 101 -0.71 -3.12 0.70
C GLY A 101 0.27 -2.34 -0.15
N CYS A 102 1.20 -3.07 -0.77
CA CYS A 102 2.20 -2.54 -1.70
C CYS A 102 1.63 -2.43 -3.12
N GLN A 103 2.01 -1.38 -3.84
CA GLN A 103 1.60 -1.13 -5.22
C GLN A 103 2.76 -0.53 -6.02
N LEU A 104 2.74 -0.68 -7.36
CA LEU A 104 3.66 0.05 -8.23
C LEU A 104 3.21 1.50 -8.37
N ASP A 105 4.16 2.43 -8.32
CA ASP A 105 3.93 3.82 -8.74
C ASP A 105 3.53 3.79 -10.22
N GLY A 106 2.25 3.97 -10.54
CA GLY A 106 1.77 3.90 -11.92
C GLY A 106 2.32 5.01 -12.83
N GLY A 107 3.26 5.82 -12.32
CA GLY A 107 4.07 6.78 -13.06
C GLY A 107 3.22 7.96 -13.50
N LYS A 108 2.67 7.87 -14.71
CA LYS A 108 1.71 8.86 -15.22
C LYS A 108 0.26 8.54 -14.88
N THR A 109 -0.03 7.30 -14.48
CA THR A 109 -1.36 6.84 -14.14
C THR A 109 -1.44 6.58 -12.64
N ASP A 110 -2.40 7.21 -11.97
CA ASP A 110 -2.64 6.96 -10.55
C ASP A 110 -3.30 5.57 -10.34
N PRO A 111 -2.69 4.65 -9.57
CA PRO A 111 -3.28 3.38 -9.18
C PRO A 111 -4.71 3.46 -8.65
N CYS A 112 -5.06 4.54 -7.92
CA CYS A 112 -6.41 4.73 -7.43
C CYS A 112 -7.41 4.98 -8.57
N GLN A 113 -7.03 5.73 -9.61
CA GLN A 113 -7.89 5.93 -10.78
C GLN A 113 -8.15 4.63 -11.53
N ILE A 114 -7.16 3.74 -11.59
CA ILE A 114 -7.33 2.39 -12.16
C ILE A 114 -8.34 1.59 -11.32
N ALA A 115 -8.20 1.60 -9.98
CA ALA A 115 -9.13 0.93 -9.09
C ALA A 115 -10.56 1.47 -9.24
N PHE A 116 -10.75 2.80 -9.29
CA PHE A 116 -12.06 3.42 -9.55
C PHE A 116 -12.62 3.02 -10.92
N GLY A 117 -11.79 2.98 -11.95
CA GLY A 117 -12.18 2.54 -13.29
C GLY A 117 -12.70 1.10 -13.30
N LYS A 118 -11.99 0.19 -12.61
CA LYS A 118 -12.40 -1.21 -12.47
C LYS A 118 -13.67 -1.37 -11.63
N ALA A 119 -13.80 -0.62 -10.53
CA ALA A 119 -14.99 -0.62 -9.69
C ALA A 119 -16.23 -0.20 -10.48
N LYS A 120 -16.14 0.80 -11.36
CA LYS A 120 -17.25 1.22 -12.24
C LYS A 120 -17.74 0.12 -13.18
N LEU A 121 -16.86 -0.82 -13.55
CA LEU A 121 -17.21 -1.96 -14.42
C LEU A 121 -17.82 -3.12 -13.63
N GLN A 122 -17.50 -3.23 -12.34
CA GLN A 122 -18.07 -4.22 -11.42
C GLN A 122 -19.38 -3.70 -10.83
N ARG A 123 -20.50 -4.37 -11.10
CA ARG A 123 -21.78 -3.96 -10.51
C ARG A 123 -21.74 -4.11 -8.99
N GLY A 124 -22.25 -3.10 -8.29
CA GLY A 124 -22.41 -3.11 -6.84
C GLY A 124 -21.13 -2.88 -6.03
N VAL A 125 -19.99 -2.60 -6.67
CA VAL A 125 -18.76 -2.23 -5.96
C VAL A 125 -18.59 -0.71 -5.95
N SER A 126 -18.41 -0.13 -4.76
CA SER A 126 -18.10 1.30 -4.59
C SER A 126 -16.84 1.49 -3.77
N ILE A 127 -15.90 2.30 -4.27
CA ILE A 127 -14.71 2.70 -3.51
C ILE A 127 -15.04 3.98 -2.75
N GLU A 128 -14.97 3.92 -1.42
CA GLU A 128 -15.21 5.04 -0.52
C GLU A 128 -13.94 5.89 -0.34
N HIS A 129 -12.78 5.22 -0.28
CA HIS A 129 -11.49 5.86 -0.13
C HIS A 129 -10.43 5.11 -0.91
N CYS A 130 -9.56 5.84 -1.59
CA CYS A 130 -8.32 5.28 -2.12
C CYS A 130 -7.20 6.32 -2.00
N SER A 131 -6.06 5.90 -1.46
CA SER A 131 -4.88 6.75 -1.36
C SER A 131 -3.61 5.96 -1.59
N ILE A 132 -2.60 6.64 -2.14
CA ILE A 132 -1.23 6.15 -2.25
C ILE A 132 -0.27 7.10 -1.51
N CYS A 133 0.85 6.59 -1.04
CA CYS A 133 1.87 7.40 -0.37
C CYS A 133 3.26 6.75 -0.48
N LYS A 134 4.32 7.55 -0.29
CA LYS A 134 5.71 7.20 -0.63
C LYS A 134 6.66 7.13 0.57
N ASP A 135 6.12 7.25 1.78
CA ASP A 135 6.89 7.18 3.03
C ASP A 135 6.60 5.86 3.76
N ASP A 136 7.56 5.37 4.54
CA ASP A 136 7.36 4.17 5.34
C ASP A 136 6.13 4.30 6.25
N GLU A 137 5.32 3.25 6.31
CA GLU A 137 4.15 3.09 7.19
C GLU A 137 3.03 4.12 6.94
N CYS A 138 3.13 4.92 5.87
CA CYS A 138 2.21 6.02 5.58
C CYS A 138 0.77 5.55 5.32
N ASN A 139 0.59 4.34 4.80
CA ASN A 139 -0.72 3.75 4.60
C ASN A 139 -1.33 3.22 5.90
N GLY A 140 -0.77 3.53 7.08
CA GLY A 140 -1.37 3.31 8.39
C GLY A 140 -2.33 4.41 8.83
N ALA A 141 -2.30 5.57 8.17
CA ALA A 141 -3.11 6.73 8.53
C ALA A 141 -4.60 6.39 8.67
N PHE A 142 -5.23 7.04 9.65
CA PHE A 142 -6.66 6.88 9.92
C PHE A 142 -7.49 7.30 8.72
N SER A 143 -8.57 6.58 8.42
CA SER A 143 -9.58 7.08 7.49
C SER A 143 -10.29 8.23 8.20
N THR A 144 -9.79 9.44 8.06
CA THR A 144 -10.56 10.61 8.47
C THR A 144 -11.72 10.72 7.51
N ILE A 145 -12.86 10.13 7.86
CA ILE A 145 -14.15 10.41 7.22
C ILE A 145 -14.41 11.90 7.45
N TRP A 146 -13.92 12.77 6.55
CA TRP A 146 -14.20 14.21 6.58
C TRP A 146 -15.45 14.49 5.74
N GLY A 147 -16.58 15.02 6.26
CA GLY A 147 -17.12 14.94 7.62
C GLY A 147 -16.35 15.61 8.77
N SER A 148 -15.48 16.57 8.46
CA SER A 148 -14.60 17.29 9.39
C SER A 148 -15.24 17.59 10.75
N ARG A 149 -14.61 17.06 11.80
CA ARG A 149 -14.86 17.50 13.19
C ARG A 149 -14.14 18.82 13.49
N GLU A 150 -13.13 19.18 12.70
CA GLU A 150 -12.41 20.46 12.79
C GLU A 150 -13.19 21.65 12.19
N ASP A 151 -13.96 21.45 11.11
CA ASP A 151 -14.76 22.56 10.53
C ASP A 151 -15.96 22.96 11.40
N ARG A 152 -16.41 22.06 12.29
CA ARG A 152 -17.56 22.30 13.16
C ARG A 152 -17.22 23.28 14.29
N GLU A 153 -16.00 23.23 14.82
CA GLU A 153 -15.56 24.17 15.86
C GLU A 153 -15.28 25.57 15.30
N GLU A 154 -14.80 25.67 14.05
CA GLU A 154 -14.59 26.98 13.42
C GLU A 154 -15.90 27.65 12.94
N GLN A 155 -16.93 26.88 12.55
CA GLN A 155 -18.26 27.43 12.29
C GLN A 155 -18.98 27.89 13.56
N LEU A 156 -18.82 27.19 14.69
CA LEU A 156 -19.40 27.59 15.98
C LEU A 156 -18.74 28.85 16.56
N ARG A 157 -17.44 29.06 16.33
CA ARG A 157 -16.74 30.30 16.72
C ARG A 157 -17.11 31.53 15.87
N LYS A 158 -17.66 31.33 14.68
CA LYS A 158 -18.12 32.43 13.81
C LYS A 158 -19.58 32.83 14.05
N GLN A 159 -20.25 32.22 15.04
CA GLN A 159 -21.63 32.54 15.45
C GLN A 159 -21.74 33.13 16.87
N VAL A 160 -20.62 33.43 17.52
CA VAL A 160 -20.57 34.18 18.79
C VAL A 160 -19.98 35.55 18.56
#